data_AF-A0A839K4Y6-F1
#
_entry.id   AF-A0A839K4Y6-F1
#
_cell.length_a   1.000
_cell.length_b   1.000
_cell.length_c   1.000
_cell.angle_alpha   90.00
_cell.angle_beta   90.00
_cell.angle_gamma   90.00
#
_symmetry.space_group_name_H-M   'P 1'
#
loop_
_entity.id
_entity.type
_entity.pdbx_description
1 polymer ?
#
loop_
_entity_poly.entity_id
_entity_poly.type
_entity_poly.pdbx_seq_one_letter_code
_entity_poly.pdbx_strand_id
1 'polypeptide(L)'
;MKKALLYFLISVTTILFLGCNIRVNGTNADRSSTEAIPIPESNNSVEWECGTYYSDISKEQLHSYLEKLKEGGWTEVYDNEFDTEVKEGTTEYALIRGEQLLQIMIFFHNPSASISNSILVKLDENISKNDILQRKDALTKEEAFDIIKTELENVVEQGEIPTSRGNISGLFELFIEDAYEKLQVQAFAATGENGFAGCFLVRKGVASYVKGDLQNACITDIDGNKKYEIVDLVTQWSDGIYKINLLSYEYRNPEYFSSLTEILMPQYSNCFVSQDYHSLQLQKTNKGVKLVDNEKDYGKIIVKDDMLFPEKLDEFPYDQWSLAYDQENLRNIEKRDPSEPPDIFISVDGVGIDYVVRKTKWEDISEDYSMSEEWAKLAKADFIPTFTLGGFGASTEKSRLVTLDFGDSIPDSITVKDAMLDEGGAVRYGDKLILDQSVKILDQSRVQFNLTQHFAYGLSSNSEDYEKDWQRLFRVICTWGEKECVYTFLINTGKEEKTARITNPEILICEGEYSPLKDESANRIGLLCYIIQQPHSIGIVIK
;
A
#
# COMPACT_ATOMS: atom_id res chain seq x y z
N MET A 1 50.96 -34.07 -45.48
CA MET A 1 51.64 -34.16 -44.16
C MET A 1 51.80 -32.79 -43.46
N LYS A 2 50.78 -31.92 -43.44
CA LYS A 2 50.73 -30.74 -42.54
C LYS A 2 49.32 -30.44 -41.98
N LYS A 3 48.36 -31.36 -42.13
CA LYS A 3 47.01 -31.28 -41.54
C LYS A 3 46.68 -32.39 -40.54
N ALA A 4 47.61 -33.33 -40.32
CA ALA A 4 47.48 -34.39 -39.31
C ALA A 4 48.11 -34.03 -37.95
N LEU A 5 48.88 -32.95 -37.86
CA LEU A 5 49.56 -32.53 -36.62
C LEU A 5 48.74 -31.52 -35.79
N LEU A 6 47.69 -30.92 -36.36
CA LEU A 6 46.86 -29.92 -35.68
C LEU A 6 45.67 -30.54 -34.92
N TYR A 7 45.20 -31.72 -35.35
CA TYR A 7 44.12 -32.45 -34.67
C TYR A 7 44.60 -33.33 -33.50
N PHE A 8 45.92 -33.56 -33.39
CA PHE A 8 46.52 -34.26 -32.25
C PHE A 8 46.89 -33.32 -31.08
N LEU A 9 46.89 -32.00 -31.32
CA LEU A 9 47.23 -31.00 -30.29
C LEU A 9 46.01 -30.46 -29.53
N ILE A 10 44.79 -30.71 -30.02
CA ILE A 10 43.53 -30.24 -29.40
C ILE A 10 42.83 -31.37 -28.62
N SER A 11 43.26 -32.63 -28.79
CA SER A 11 42.66 -33.80 -28.14
C SER A 11 43.42 -34.29 -26.88
N VAL A 12 44.53 -33.65 -26.50
CA VAL A 12 45.35 -34.03 -25.33
C VAL A 12 45.19 -33.04 -24.15
N THR A 13 44.42 -31.96 -24.31
CA THR A 13 44.20 -30.95 -23.26
C THR A 13 42.96 -31.20 -22.39
N THR A 14 42.22 -32.29 -22.62
CA THR A 14 40.97 -32.60 -21.88
C THR A 14 41.09 -33.80 -20.94
N ILE A 15 42.27 -34.42 -20.80
CA ILE A 15 42.47 -35.54 -19.89
C ILE A 15 43.89 -35.44 -19.32
N LEU A 16 44.06 -34.74 -18.18
CA LEU A 16 45.13 -34.90 -17.16
C LEU A 16 45.28 -33.60 -16.34
N PHE A 17 44.35 -33.35 -15.41
CA PHE A 17 44.67 -32.71 -14.13
C PHE A 17 43.78 -33.33 -13.04
N LEU A 18 44.11 -34.59 -12.71
CA LEU A 18 43.78 -35.23 -11.44
C LEU A 18 45.08 -35.34 -10.65
N GLY A 19 45.14 -34.66 -9.51
CA GLY A 19 45.97 -35.03 -8.35
C GLY A 19 47.36 -34.40 -8.22
N CYS A 20 47.47 -33.31 -7.44
CA CYS A 20 48.34 -33.26 -6.26
C CYS A 20 48.02 -32.05 -5.36
N ASN A 21 47.90 -32.33 -4.06
CA ASN A 21 47.50 -31.48 -2.94
C ASN A 21 48.40 -30.25 -2.68
N ILE A 22 47.82 -29.17 -2.15
CA ILE A 22 48.24 -28.46 -0.91
C ILE A 22 47.07 -27.59 -0.40
N ARG A 23 46.80 -27.67 0.91
CA ARG A 23 45.77 -26.97 1.71
C ARG A 23 45.86 -25.43 1.62
N VAL A 24 44.70 -24.77 1.58
CA VAL A 24 44.38 -23.65 2.48
C VAL A 24 42.95 -23.84 2.98
N ASN A 25 42.79 -24.04 4.29
CA ASN A 25 41.50 -23.96 4.96
C ASN A 25 41.03 -22.51 4.91
N GLY A 26 40.02 -22.24 4.09
CA GLY A 26 39.17 -21.07 4.19
C GLY A 26 37.73 -21.55 4.20
N THR A 27 37.20 -21.80 5.40
CA THR A 27 35.77 -22.02 5.62
C THR A 27 35.04 -20.70 5.37
N ASN A 28 34.73 -20.41 4.11
CA ASN A 28 33.57 -19.60 3.80
C ASN A 28 32.46 -20.58 3.47
N ALA A 29 31.59 -20.80 4.45
CA ALA A 29 30.31 -21.46 4.20
C ALA A 29 29.55 -20.57 3.21
N ASP A 30 29.39 -21.07 1.99
CA ASP A 30 28.36 -20.62 1.07
C ASP A 30 27.00 -20.89 1.74
N ARG A 31 26.55 -19.93 2.55
CA ARG A 31 25.20 -19.91 3.14
C ARG A 31 24.31 -19.11 2.20
N SER A 32 23.80 -19.74 1.16
CA SER A 32 22.78 -19.15 0.27
C SER A 32 22.14 -20.20 -0.64
N SER A 33 21.71 -21.34 -0.09
CA SER A 33 20.62 -22.10 -0.71
C SER A 33 19.43 -22.02 0.24
N THR A 34 18.62 -20.97 0.09
CA THR A 34 17.25 -21.00 0.59
C THR A 34 16.55 -22.14 -0.15
N GLU A 35 16.50 -23.32 0.47
CA GLU A 35 15.66 -24.41 -0.04
C GLU A 35 14.24 -23.86 -0.21
N ALA A 36 13.76 -23.87 -1.46
CA ALA A 36 12.43 -23.39 -1.78
C ALA A 36 11.41 -24.21 -0.99
N ILE A 37 10.47 -23.52 -0.33
CA ILE A 37 9.34 -24.16 0.35
C ILE A 37 8.69 -25.11 -0.66
N PRO A 38 8.55 -26.43 -0.36
CA PRO A 38 7.89 -27.33 -1.27
C PRO A 38 6.46 -26.84 -1.54
N ILE A 39 5.98 -27.01 -2.77
CA ILE A 39 4.60 -26.71 -3.13
C ILE A 39 3.78 -27.97 -2.86
N PRO A 40 2.70 -27.88 -2.07
CA PRO A 40 1.83 -29.02 -1.84
C PRO A 40 1.11 -29.44 -3.12
N GLU A 41 0.88 -30.74 -3.26
CA GLU A 41 0.08 -31.27 -4.36
C GLU A 41 -1.40 -30.94 -4.08
N SER A 42 -1.96 -29.97 -4.79
CA SER A 42 -3.37 -29.56 -4.70
C SER A 42 -4.06 -29.63 -6.06
N ASN A 43 -5.40 -29.71 -6.05
CA ASN A 43 -6.20 -29.56 -7.27
C ASN A 43 -6.57 -28.10 -7.56
N ASN A 44 -6.37 -27.19 -6.59
CA ASN A 44 -6.67 -25.78 -6.72
C ASN A 44 -5.82 -24.91 -5.76
N SER A 45 -5.50 -23.70 -6.17
CA SER A 45 -4.78 -22.70 -5.37
C SER A 45 -5.18 -21.28 -5.76
N VAL A 46 -5.26 -20.38 -4.80
CA VAL A 46 -5.49 -18.95 -4.99
C VAL A 46 -4.53 -18.16 -4.12
N GLU A 47 -3.91 -17.12 -4.69
CA GLU A 47 -3.13 -16.17 -3.90
C GLU A 47 -4.08 -15.26 -3.11
N TRP A 48 -3.77 -15.05 -1.84
CA TRP A 48 -4.50 -14.18 -0.93
C TRP A 48 -3.52 -13.21 -0.25
N GLU A 49 -4.04 -12.21 0.48
CA GLU A 49 -3.28 -11.11 1.06
C GLU A 49 -2.18 -11.60 2.00
N CYS A 50 -2.41 -12.74 2.67
CA CYS A 50 -1.46 -13.34 3.58
C CYS A 50 -0.77 -14.60 3.02
N GLY A 51 -0.86 -14.91 1.72
CA GLY A 51 -0.16 -16.04 1.10
C GLY A 51 -1.05 -16.91 0.23
N THR A 52 -0.57 -18.09 -0.13
CA THR A 52 -1.24 -18.96 -1.09
C THR A 52 -2.21 -19.89 -0.35
N TYR A 53 -3.49 -19.72 -0.62
CA TYR A 53 -4.53 -20.64 -0.21
C TYR A 53 -4.63 -21.78 -1.20
N TYR A 54 -4.86 -22.97 -0.69
CA TYR A 54 -5.01 -24.16 -1.52
C TYR A 54 -6.22 -24.97 -1.03
N SER A 55 -7.02 -25.44 -1.97
CA SER A 55 -8.19 -26.27 -1.67
C SER A 55 -8.06 -27.65 -2.28
N ASP A 56 -8.96 -28.54 -1.88
CA ASP A 56 -9.12 -29.86 -2.48
C ASP A 56 -7.86 -30.74 -2.38
N ILE A 57 -7.12 -30.60 -1.28
CA ILE A 57 -6.00 -31.48 -0.95
C ILE A 57 -6.53 -32.73 -0.26
N SER A 58 -6.08 -33.89 -0.72
CA SER A 58 -6.38 -35.14 -0.03
C SER A 58 -5.62 -35.22 1.31
N LYS A 59 -6.14 -36.02 2.24
CA LYS A 59 -5.45 -36.34 3.49
C LYS A 59 -4.02 -36.84 3.26
N GLU A 60 -3.83 -37.71 2.27
CA GLU A 60 -2.56 -38.30 1.91
C GLU A 60 -1.59 -37.27 1.31
N GLN A 61 -2.09 -36.37 0.46
CA GLN A 61 -1.30 -35.28 -0.13
C GLN A 61 -0.84 -34.31 0.96
N LEU A 62 -1.72 -33.95 1.89
CA LEU A 62 -1.37 -33.11 3.03
C LEU A 62 -0.34 -33.79 3.92
N HIS A 63 -0.52 -35.07 4.27
CA HIS A 63 0.47 -35.81 5.07
C HIS A 63 1.84 -35.87 4.39
N SER A 64 1.89 -36.19 3.10
CA SER A 64 3.11 -36.19 2.29
C SER A 64 3.80 -34.82 2.28
N TYR A 65 3.01 -33.75 2.18
CA TYR A 65 3.50 -32.38 2.23
C TYR A 65 4.15 -32.06 3.58
N LEU A 66 3.50 -32.40 4.69
CA LEU A 66 3.99 -32.15 6.04
C LEU A 66 5.30 -32.91 6.34
N GLU A 67 5.43 -34.15 5.86
CA GLU A 67 6.67 -34.91 6.00
C GLU A 67 7.83 -34.28 5.22
N LYS A 68 7.59 -33.80 3.97
CA LYS A 68 8.60 -33.06 3.20
C LYS A 68 9.07 -31.79 3.94
N LEU A 69 8.17 -31.11 4.63
CA LEU A 69 8.53 -29.95 5.45
C LEU A 69 9.38 -30.34 6.65
N LYS A 70 9.02 -31.40 7.37
CA LYS A 70 9.86 -31.91 8.47
C LYS A 70 11.27 -32.29 7.98
N GLU A 71 11.38 -32.95 6.82
CA GLU A 71 12.66 -33.28 6.20
C GLU A 71 13.49 -32.02 5.85
N GLY A 72 12.83 -30.94 5.46
CA GLY A 72 13.44 -29.62 5.21
C GLY A 72 13.74 -28.80 6.48
N GLY A 73 13.65 -29.41 7.67
CA GLY A 73 13.97 -28.76 8.96
C GLY A 73 12.87 -27.90 9.56
N TRP A 74 11.64 -27.97 9.04
CA TRP A 74 10.49 -27.26 9.61
C TRP A 74 9.95 -28.00 10.84
N THR A 75 9.65 -27.26 11.91
CA THR A 75 9.14 -27.87 13.16
C THR A 75 7.90 -27.15 13.68
N GLU A 76 7.02 -27.90 14.35
CA GLU A 76 5.94 -27.30 15.13
C GLU A 76 6.49 -26.66 16.39
N VAL A 77 5.94 -25.52 16.80
CA VAL A 77 6.36 -24.82 18.03
C VAL A 77 5.95 -25.60 19.30
N TYR A 78 4.84 -26.34 19.26
CA TYR A 78 4.16 -26.82 20.47
C TYR A 78 4.33 -28.32 20.81
N ASP A 79 5.19 -29.08 20.11
CA ASP A 79 5.41 -30.54 20.35
C ASP A 79 4.14 -31.40 20.37
N ASN A 80 3.02 -30.88 19.87
CA ASN A 80 1.98 -31.75 19.41
C ASN A 80 2.58 -32.47 18.21
N GLU A 81 2.69 -33.80 18.23
CA GLU A 81 2.66 -34.52 16.97
C GLU A 81 1.45 -33.94 16.23
N PHE A 82 1.59 -33.52 14.98
CA PHE A 82 0.46 -33.45 14.07
C PHE A 82 -0.47 -34.57 14.49
N ASP A 83 -1.67 -34.26 14.99
CA ASP A 83 -2.67 -35.29 15.21
C ASP A 83 -2.97 -35.79 13.79
N THR A 84 -2.19 -36.77 13.37
CA THR A 84 -2.04 -37.23 11.98
C THR A 84 -3.31 -37.91 11.51
N GLU A 85 -4.31 -37.98 12.37
CA GLU A 85 -5.70 -37.92 11.98
C GLU A 85 -6.04 -36.53 11.43
N VAL A 86 -5.53 -36.21 10.22
CA VAL A 86 -6.27 -35.33 9.29
C VAL A 86 -7.70 -35.87 9.29
N LYS A 87 -8.61 -35.13 9.92
CA LYS A 87 -9.97 -35.60 10.14
C LYS A 87 -10.66 -35.67 8.79
N GLU A 88 -11.48 -36.70 8.62
CA GLU A 88 -12.35 -36.81 7.45
C GLU A 88 -13.19 -35.53 7.34
N GLY A 89 -13.20 -34.89 6.17
CA GLY A 89 -13.86 -33.59 5.95
C GLY A 89 -12.96 -32.35 6.04
N THR A 90 -11.64 -32.52 6.18
CA THR A 90 -10.67 -31.43 5.92
C THR A 90 -10.68 -31.10 4.43
N THR A 91 -11.03 -29.88 4.05
CA THR A 91 -11.18 -29.49 2.63
C THR A 91 -10.22 -28.39 2.18
N GLU A 92 -9.56 -27.70 3.11
CA GLU A 92 -8.93 -26.41 2.85
C GLU A 92 -7.67 -26.22 3.70
N TYR A 93 -6.66 -25.57 3.10
CA TYR A 93 -5.48 -25.12 3.80
C TYR A 93 -4.93 -23.80 3.27
N ALA A 94 -4.27 -23.04 4.13
CA ALA A 94 -3.59 -21.81 3.73
C ALA A 94 -2.11 -21.88 4.10
N LEU A 95 -1.26 -21.58 3.11
CA LEU A 95 0.16 -21.37 3.29
C LEU A 95 0.45 -19.88 3.38
N ILE A 96 0.80 -19.43 4.59
CA ILE A 96 1.29 -18.06 4.78
C ILE A 96 2.81 -18.11 4.61
N ARG A 97 3.30 -17.41 3.58
CA ARG A 97 4.68 -17.54 3.09
C ARG A 97 5.55 -16.40 3.61
N GLY A 98 6.49 -16.70 4.49
CA GLY A 98 7.69 -15.89 4.75
C GLY A 98 8.96 -16.67 4.41
N GLU A 99 10.11 -15.99 4.23
CA GLU A 99 11.39 -16.68 3.96
C GLU A 99 11.80 -17.67 5.07
N GLN A 100 11.25 -17.50 6.29
CA GLN A 100 11.56 -18.31 7.48
C GLN A 100 10.30 -18.75 8.27
N LEU A 101 9.09 -18.49 7.75
CA LEU A 101 7.83 -18.83 8.42
C LEU A 101 6.90 -19.51 7.42
N LEU A 102 6.33 -20.65 7.77
CA LEU A 102 5.41 -21.41 6.92
C LEU A 102 4.21 -21.83 7.75
N GLN A 103 3.19 -21.01 7.75
CA GLN A 103 1.98 -21.37 8.46
C GLN A 103 1.15 -22.33 7.61
N ILE A 104 0.55 -23.34 8.25
CA ILE A 104 -0.42 -24.23 7.60
C ILE A 104 -1.72 -24.15 8.36
N MET A 105 -2.65 -23.33 7.88
CA MET A 105 -4.00 -23.35 8.43
C MET A 105 -4.71 -24.60 7.90
N ILE A 106 -5.30 -25.41 8.78
CA ILE A 106 -6.17 -26.53 8.39
C ILE A 106 -7.58 -26.16 8.83
N PHE A 107 -8.50 -26.01 7.87
CA PHE A 107 -9.89 -25.74 8.19
C PHE A 107 -10.66 -27.06 8.35
N PHE A 108 -11.31 -27.23 9.49
CA PHE A 108 -12.30 -28.28 9.70
C PHE A 108 -13.69 -27.70 9.53
N HIS A 109 -14.47 -28.25 8.61
CA HIS A 109 -15.89 -27.95 8.53
C HIS A 109 -16.64 -28.71 9.63
N ASN A 110 -16.48 -28.29 10.88
CA ASN A 110 -17.27 -28.80 12.00
C ASN A 110 -18.29 -27.73 12.43
N PRO A 111 -19.61 -27.99 12.33
CA PRO A 111 -20.66 -27.02 12.66
C PRO A 111 -20.76 -26.65 14.15
N SER A 112 -19.90 -27.21 15.02
CA SER A 112 -19.94 -26.99 16.47
C SER A 112 -18.65 -26.46 17.11
N ALA A 113 -17.54 -26.38 16.36
CA ALA A 113 -16.31 -25.66 16.73
C ALA A 113 -15.28 -25.78 15.59
N SER A 114 -14.89 -24.66 15.00
CA SER A 114 -13.74 -24.56 14.10
C SER A 114 -12.49 -24.32 14.94
N ILE A 115 -11.76 -25.39 15.28
CA ILE A 115 -10.43 -25.28 15.88
C ILE A 115 -9.41 -25.57 14.77
N SER A 116 -8.63 -24.57 14.37
CA SER A 116 -7.50 -24.74 13.47
C SER A 116 -6.21 -25.03 14.27
N ASN A 117 -5.59 -26.16 13.95
CA ASN A 117 -4.20 -26.52 14.28
C ASN A 117 -3.51 -26.65 12.90
N SER A 118 -2.36 -26.07 12.57
CA SER A 118 -1.11 -25.93 13.32
C SER A 118 -0.27 -24.77 12.74
N ILE A 119 0.85 -24.42 13.37
CA ILE A 119 1.84 -23.46 12.82
C ILE A 119 3.16 -24.20 12.65
N LEU A 120 3.73 -24.17 11.45
CA LEU A 120 5.11 -24.56 11.23
C LEU A 120 5.97 -23.31 11.15
N VAL A 121 7.14 -23.36 11.78
CA VAL A 121 8.13 -22.28 11.72
C VAL A 121 9.43 -22.90 11.22
N LYS A 122 10.09 -22.25 10.28
CA LYS A 122 11.49 -22.58 9.97
C LYS A 122 12.31 -21.77 10.92
N LEU A 123 12.73 -22.43 11.98
CA LEU A 123 13.60 -21.83 12.97
C LEU A 123 14.90 -21.42 12.27
N ASP A 124 15.31 -20.17 12.45
CA ASP A 124 16.70 -19.77 12.19
C ASP A 124 17.61 -20.77 12.92
N GLU A 125 18.76 -21.13 12.33
CA GLU A 125 19.71 -22.08 12.93
C GLU A 125 20.11 -21.69 14.37
N ASN A 126 19.95 -20.42 14.74
CA ASN A 126 20.28 -19.87 16.05
C ASN A 126 19.10 -19.77 17.03
N ILE A 127 17.86 -20.07 16.62
CA ILE A 127 16.66 -19.95 17.47
C ILE A 127 16.11 -21.34 17.73
N SER A 128 16.27 -21.87 18.95
CA SER A 128 15.71 -23.18 19.26
C SER A 128 14.24 -23.08 19.64
N LYS A 129 13.48 -24.15 19.38
CA LYS A 129 12.10 -24.34 19.86
C LYS A 129 11.97 -24.09 21.37
N ASN A 130 12.97 -24.53 22.13
CA ASN A 130 12.99 -24.35 23.59
C ASN A 130 13.12 -22.88 23.98
N ASP A 131 13.87 -22.09 23.21
CA ASP A 131 14.01 -20.65 23.50
C ASP A 131 12.66 -19.94 23.38
N ILE A 132 11.80 -20.37 22.46
CA ILE A 132 10.43 -19.86 22.29
C ILE A 132 9.53 -20.33 23.43
N LEU A 133 9.48 -21.64 23.69
CA LEU A 133 8.59 -22.23 24.70
C LEU A 133 8.94 -21.85 26.13
N GLN A 134 10.21 -21.50 26.40
CA GLN A 134 10.69 -21.15 27.73
C GLN A 134 10.82 -19.63 27.90
N ARG A 135 10.23 -18.83 27.01
CA ARG A 135 10.11 -17.38 27.17
C ARG A 135 9.43 -17.08 28.49
N LYS A 136 10.23 -16.62 29.45
CA LYS A 136 9.73 -16.26 30.77
C LYS A 136 8.68 -15.16 30.61
N ASP A 137 7.53 -15.35 31.24
CA ASP A 137 6.40 -14.41 31.25
C ASP A 137 5.67 -14.29 29.89
N ALA A 138 5.95 -15.16 28.92
CA ALA A 138 5.19 -15.20 27.67
C ALA A 138 3.79 -15.75 27.93
N LEU A 139 2.81 -15.16 27.23
CA LEU A 139 1.43 -15.58 27.30
C LEU A 139 1.26 -16.94 26.64
N THR A 140 0.41 -17.76 27.26
CA THR A 140 -0.15 -18.92 26.58
C THR A 140 -1.09 -18.48 25.47
N LYS A 141 -1.41 -19.41 24.56
CA LYS A 141 -2.38 -19.14 23.48
C LYS A 141 -3.76 -18.76 24.05
N GLU A 142 -4.18 -19.41 25.13
CA GLU A 142 -5.45 -19.12 25.81
C GLU A 142 -5.45 -17.72 26.44
N GLU A 143 -4.37 -17.34 27.11
CA GLU A 143 -4.23 -15.99 27.69
C GLU A 143 -4.24 -14.91 26.60
N ALA A 144 -3.49 -15.13 25.52
CA ALA A 144 -3.48 -14.22 24.37
C ALA A 144 -4.85 -14.12 23.70
N PHE A 145 -5.60 -15.23 23.60
CA PHE A 145 -6.94 -15.24 23.03
C PHE A 145 -7.91 -14.35 23.80
N ASP A 146 -7.92 -14.45 25.14
CA ASP A 146 -8.80 -13.64 25.97
C ASP A 146 -8.50 -12.13 25.83
N ILE A 147 -7.21 -11.77 25.79
CA ILE A 147 -6.78 -10.37 25.61
C ILE A 147 -7.14 -9.85 24.22
N ILE A 148 -6.85 -10.62 23.17
CA ILE A 148 -7.08 -10.21 21.78
C ILE A 148 -8.56 -10.13 21.46
N LYS A 149 -9.40 -11.00 22.04
CA LYS A 149 -10.83 -10.96 21.84
C LYS A 149 -11.44 -9.61 22.23
N THR A 150 -11.04 -9.06 23.38
CA THR A 150 -11.51 -7.74 23.82
C THR A 150 -11.08 -6.63 22.85
N GLU A 151 -9.84 -6.68 22.36
CA GLU A 151 -9.38 -5.68 21.39
C GLU A 151 -10.08 -5.82 20.04
N LEU A 152 -10.34 -7.05 19.58
CA LEU A 152 -11.08 -7.30 18.35
C LEU A 152 -12.50 -6.71 18.43
N GLU A 153 -13.20 -6.88 19.55
CA GLU A 153 -14.52 -6.27 19.78
C GLU A 153 -14.46 -4.74 19.60
N ASN A 154 -13.43 -4.08 20.16
CA ASN A 154 -13.22 -2.63 19.97
C ASN A 154 -13.00 -2.26 18.49
N VAL A 155 -12.17 -3.02 17.78
CA VAL A 155 -11.84 -2.78 16.36
C VAL A 155 -13.08 -2.98 15.46
N VAL A 156 -13.94 -3.96 15.78
CA VAL A 156 -15.24 -4.16 15.11
C VAL A 156 -16.18 -2.98 15.37
N GLU A 157 -16.28 -2.51 16.61
CA GLU A 157 -17.13 -1.38 16.99
C GLU A 157 -16.69 -0.08 16.31
N GLN A 158 -15.38 0.13 16.17
CA GLN A 158 -14.80 1.25 15.40
C GLN A 158 -14.99 1.08 13.89
N GLY A 159 -15.37 -0.12 13.43
CA GLY A 159 -15.67 -0.40 12.04
C GLY A 159 -14.43 -0.54 11.14
N GLU A 160 -13.25 -0.72 11.74
CA GLU A 160 -11.98 -1.01 11.06
C GLU A 160 -12.02 -2.41 10.41
N ILE A 161 -12.78 -3.34 10.99
CA ILE A 161 -13.07 -4.64 10.38
C ILE A 161 -14.59 -4.91 10.30
N PRO A 162 -15.07 -5.67 9.30
CA PRO A 162 -16.47 -6.09 9.23
C PRO A 162 -16.89 -6.92 10.45
N THR A 163 -18.11 -6.72 10.94
CA THR A 163 -18.68 -7.49 12.07
C THR A 163 -18.66 -9.00 11.85
N SER A 164 -18.75 -9.45 10.60
CA SER A 164 -18.62 -10.87 10.23
C SER A 164 -17.26 -11.47 10.62
N ARG A 165 -16.23 -10.66 10.83
CA ARG A 165 -14.89 -11.09 11.26
C ARG A 165 -14.65 -10.93 12.76
N GLY A 166 -15.65 -10.48 13.54
CA GLY A 166 -15.52 -10.19 14.97
C GLY A 166 -15.48 -11.42 15.89
N ASN A 167 -15.83 -12.61 15.40
CA ASN A 167 -15.77 -13.84 16.18
C ASN A 167 -14.47 -14.59 15.86
N ILE A 168 -13.52 -14.61 16.80
CA ILE A 168 -12.28 -15.38 16.66
C ILE A 168 -12.60 -16.87 16.78
N SER A 169 -12.25 -17.64 15.74
CA SER A 169 -12.26 -19.10 15.71
C SER A 169 -10.85 -19.68 15.78
N GLY A 170 -9.82 -18.89 15.46
CA GLY A 170 -8.42 -19.32 15.50
C GLY A 170 -7.48 -18.19 15.89
N LEU A 171 -6.44 -18.54 16.64
CA LEU A 171 -5.37 -17.64 17.03
C LEU A 171 -4.02 -18.32 16.85
N PHE A 172 -3.07 -17.58 16.31
CA PHE A 172 -1.76 -18.08 15.93
C PHE A 172 -0.69 -17.08 16.34
N GLU A 173 0.38 -17.53 16.99
CA GLU A 173 1.52 -16.65 17.27
C GLU A 173 2.37 -16.50 16.00
N LEU A 174 2.64 -15.26 15.61
CA LEU A 174 3.56 -14.90 14.54
C LEU A 174 4.95 -14.67 15.15
N PHE A 175 5.94 -15.37 14.62
CA PHE A 175 7.30 -15.20 15.09
C PHE A 175 7.97 -14.01 14.38
N ILE A 176 8.24 -12.96 15.13
CA ILE A 176 9.08 -11.84 14.68
C ILE A 176 10.39 -11.91 15.48
N GLU A 177 11.52 -12.05 14.77
CA GLU A 177 12.84 -12.18 15.38
C GLU A 177 13.13 -11.01 16.33
N ASP A 178 13.62 -11.30 17.54
CA ASP A 178 13.92 -10.35 18.63
C ASP A 178 12.72 -9.63 19.28
N ALA A 179 11.48 -9.82 18.82
CA ALA A 179 10.32 -9.06 19.35
C ALA A 179 10.08 -9.31 20.83
N TYR A 180 10.18 -10.55 21.26
CA TYR A 180 9.99 -10.88 22.67
C TYR A 180 11.17 -10.43 23.52
N GLU A 181 12.38 -10.68 23.06
CA GLU A 181 13.62 -10.48 23.82
C GLU A 181 13.96 -8.98 23.97
N LYS A 182 13.61 -8.16 22.97
CA LYS A 182 13.86 -6.71 22.96
C LYS A 182 12.69 -5.88 23.46
N LEU A 183 11.46 -6.30 23.17
CA LEU A 183 10.26 -5.50 23.43
C LEU A 183 9.24 -6.14 24.37
N GLN A 184 9.40 -7.43 24.71
CA GLN A 184 8.38 -8.24 25.41
C GLN A 184 7.05 -8.25 24.65
N VAL A 185 7.15 -8.35 23.32
CA VAL A 185 6.01 -8.38 22.41
C VAL A 185 5.85 -9.78 21.83
N GLN A 186 4.62 -10.28 21.85
CA GLN A 186 4.21 -11.43 21.06
C GLN A 186 3.26 -10.97 19.96
N ALA A 187 3.49 -11.38 18.73
CA ALA A 187 2.62 -11.09 17.61
C ALA A 187 1.66 -12.25 17.39
N PHE A 188 0.42 -11.96 17.02
CA PHE A 188 -0.59 -12.97 16.76
C PHE A 188 -1.42 -12.63 15.52
N ALA A 189 -1.73 -13.63 14.71
CA ALA A 189 -2.77 -13.57 13.70
C ALA A 189 -4.05 -14.19 14.27
N ALA A 190 -5.16 -13.48 14.12
CA ALA A 190 -6.49 -13.98 14.46
C ALA A 190 -7.26 -14.31 13.17
N THR A 191 -8.02 -15.40 13.23
CA THR A 191 -8.98 -15.79 12.19
C THR A 191 -10.35 -15.92 12.81
N GLY A 192 -11.37 -15.52 12.08
CA GLY A 192 -12.76 -15.75 12.43
C GLY A 192 -13.46 -16.71 11.48
N GLU A 193 -14.76 -16.90 11.71
CA GLU A 193 -15.62 -17.75 10.87
C GLU A 193 -15.61 -17.33 9.40
N ASN A 194 -15.38 -16.05 9.13
CA ASN A 194 -15.37 -15.45 7.78
C ASN A 194 -13.97 -15.05 7.30
N GLY A 195 -12.93 -15.76 7.77
CA GLY A 195 -11.55 -15.61 7.32
C GLY A 195 -10.65 -14.80 8.26
N PHE A 196 -9.61 -14.20 7.71
CA PHE A 196 -8.60 -13.45 8.49
C PHE A 196 -9.22 -12.24 9.21
N ALA A 197 -9.06 -12.20 10.54
CA ALA A 197 -9.62 -11.17 11.41
C ALA A 197 -8.59 -10.07 11.75
N GLY A 198 -7.30 -10.31 11.52
CA GLY A 198 -6.24 -9.30 11.67
C GLY A 198 -5.00 -9.80 12.39
N CYS A 199 -3.99 -8.93 12.46
CA CYS A 199 -2.80 -9.12 13.27
C CYS A 199 -2.86 -8.26 14.54
N PHE A 200 -2.32 -8.80 15.62
CA PHE A 200 -2.33 -8.22 16.96
C PHE A 200 -0.94 -8.30 17.56
N LEU A 201 -0.49 -7.23 18.20
CA LEU A 201 0.71 -7.23 19.02
C LEU A 201 0.30 -7.17 20.47
N VAL A 202 0.73 -8.14 21.27
CA VAL A 202 0.42 -8.23 22.69
C VAL A 202 1.66 -7.93 23.51
N ARG A 203 1.56 -6.93 24.38
CA ARG A 203 2.64 -6.50 25.28
C ARG A 203 2.07 -6.24 26.67
N LYS A 204 2.61 -6.89 27.70
CA LYS A 204 2.21 -6.70 29.11
C LYS A 204 0.68 -6.81 29.33
N GLY A 205 0.03 -7.76 28.65
CA GLY A 205 -1.42 -7.99 28.78
C GLY A 205 -2.30 -7.02 27.98
N VAL A 206 -1.71 -6.15 27.14
CA VAL A 206 -2.44 -5.23 26.26
C VAL A 206 -2.27 -5.69 24.82
N ALA A 207 -3.36 -5.94 24.11
CA ALA A 207 -3.37 -6.16 22.67
C ALA A 207 -3.47 -4.83 21.92
N SER A 208 -2.83 -4.75 20.76
CA SER A 208 -2.98 -3.66 19.81
C SER A 208 -3.15 -4.24 18.42
N TYR A 209 -4.22 -3.84 17.73
CA TYR A 209 -4.45 -4.21 16.34
C TYR A 209 -3.42 -3.54 15.41
N VAL A 210 -2.88 -4.30 14.45
CA VAL A 210 -1.95 -3.79 13.44
C VAL A 210 -2.59 -3.89 12.06
N LYS A 211 -2.48 -2.79 11.29
CA LYS A 211 -2.88 -2.78 9.88
C LYS A 211 -1.79 -3.50 9.07
N GLY A 212 -2.12 -4.66 8.52
CA GLY A 212 -1.19 -5.50 7.75
C GLY A 212 -1.17 -6.94 8.26
N ASP A 213 -0.28 -7.75 7.69
CA ASP A 213 -0.13 -9.17 8.00
C ASP A 213 1.15 -9.48 8.80
N LEU A 214 1.99 -8.48 9.07
CA LEU A 214 3.29 -8.58 9.76
C LEU A 214 4.27 -9.57 9.10
N GLN A 215 4.06 -9.98 7.86
CA GLN A 215 4.92 -10.95 7.17
C GLN A 215 6.32 -10.42 6.90
N ASN A 216 6.41 -9.11 6.80
CA ASN A 216 7.60 -8.39 6.43
C ASN A 216 7.95 -7.42 7.56
N ALA A 217 7.79 -7.90 8.79
CA ALA A 217 8.09 -7.18 10.02
C ALA A 217 9.42 -7.64 10.62
N CYS A 218 10.15 -6.71 11.23
CA CYS A 218 11.36 -6.99 11.97
C CYS A 218 11.56 -6.01 13.12
N ILE A 219 12.45 -6.36 14.04
CA ILE A 219 12.78 -5.53 15.20
C ILE A 219 14.14 -4.90 15.00
N THR A 220 14.21 -3.58 15.16
CA THR A 220 15.46 -2.84 15.05
C THR A 220 15.41 -1.55 15.84
N ASP A 221 16.59 -1.02 16.19
CA ASP A 221 16.76 0.34 16.71
C ASP A 221 16.98 1.24 15.49
N ILE A 222 15.89 1.76 14.93
CA ILE A 222 15.88 2.35 13.60
C ILE A 222 16.53 3.75 13.57
N ASP A 223 16.41 4.49 14.68
CA ASP A 223 16.92 5.85 14.84
C ASP A 223 18.22 5.94 15.69
N GLY A 224 18.67 4.81 16.25
CA GLY A 224 19.89 4.72 17.05
C GLY A 224 19.75 5.25 18.49
N ASN A 225 18.51 5.42 18.97
CA ASN A 225 18.22 5.93 20.31
C ASN A 225 18.30 4.85 21.42
N LYS A 226 18.59 3.59 21.06
CA LYS A 226 18.63 2.38 21.93
C LYS A 226 17.27 1.89 22.43
N LYS A 227 16.19 2.40 21.87
CA LYS A 227 14.88 1.77 21.89
C LYS A 227 14.75 0.97 20.60
N TYR A 228 13.90 -0.04 20.67
CA TYR A 228 13.65 -0.89 19.52
C TYR A 228 12.24 -0.59 19.02
N GLU A 229 12.09 -0.59 17.71
CA GLU A 229 10.85 -0.41 17.00
C GLU A 229 10.50 -1.68 16.23
N ILE A 230 9.20 -1.84 15.99
CA ILE A 230 8.70 -2.85 15.05
C ILE A 230 8.62 -2.15 13.70
N VAL A 231 9.46 -2.54 12.75
CA VAL A 231 9.44 -2.01 11.38
C VAL A 231 8.74 -3.02 10.49
N ASP A 232 7.71 -2.60 9.78
CA ASP A 232 6.85 -3.46 8.96
C ASP A 232 6.63 -2.86 7.56
N LEU A 233 6.66 -3.72 6.55
CA LEU A 233 6.31 -3.38 5.16
C LEU A 233 4.91 -3.92 4.85
N VAL A 234 3.93 -3.03 4.78
CA VAL A 234 2.54 -3.36 4.49
C VAL A 234 2.24 -3.06 3.04
N THR A 235 2.08 -4.11 2.24
CA THR A 235 1.65 -3.96 0.85
C THR A 235 0.14 -3.81 0.77
N GLN A 236 -0.34 -2.81 0.04
CA GLN A 236 -1.76 -2.56 -0.15
C GLN A 236 -2.04 -2.29 -1.62
N TRP A 237 -3.10 -2.94 -2.13
CA TRP A 237 -3.67 -2.60 -3.43
C TRP A 237 -4.92 -1.76 -3.18
N SER A 238 -4.84 -0.46 -3.41
CA SER A 238 -6.00 0.44 -3.33
C SER A 238 -6.02 1.35 -4.54
N ASP A 239 -7.21 1.58 -5.11
CA ASP A 239 -7.45 2.63 -6.11
C ASP A 239 -6.61 2.50 -7.39
N GLY A 240 -6.26 1.26 -7.78
CA GLY A 240 -5.43 0.98 -8.96
C GLY A 240 -3.93 1.22 -8.76
N ILE A 241 -3.53 1.54 -7.53
CA ILE A 241 -2.16 1.86 -7.15
C ILE A 241 -1.64 0.78 -6.20
N TYR A 242 -0.48 0.22 -6.54
CA TYR A 242 0.29 -0.59 -5.60
C TYR A 242 1.04 0.32 -4.64
N LYS A 243 0.66 0.26 -3.36
CA LYS A 243 1.28 1.01 -2.27
C LYS A 243 2.03 0.06 -1.37
N ILE A 244 3.21 0.47 -0.93
CA ILE A 244 3.99 -0.24 0.08
C ILE A 244 4.23 0.73 1.23
N ASN A 245 3.51 0.53 2.33
CA ASN A 245 3.66 1.35 3.52
C ASN A 245 4.80 0.78 4.37
N LEU A 246 5.87 1.55 4.52
CA LEU A 246 6.93 1.26 5.47
C LEU A 246 6.61 1.98 6.78
N LEU A 247 6.30 1.19 7.81
CA LEU A 247 5.83 1.66 9.10
C LEU A 247 6.85 1.29 10.18
N SER A 248 7.12 2.20 11.10
CA SER A 248 7.90 1.93 12.31
C SER A 248 7.02 2.23 13.52
N TYR A 249 6.75 1.22 14.34
CA TYR A 249 5.91 1.34 15.52
C TYR A 249 6.76 1.39 16.81
N GLU A 250 6.38 2.29 17.72
CA GLU A 250 6.90 2.33 19.10
C GLU A 250 5.72 2.20 20.08
N TYR A 251 5.94 1.48 21.18
CA TYR A 251 5.03 1.55 22.32
C TYR A 251 5.35 2.79 23.16
N ARG A 252 4.39 3.72 23.25
CA ARG A 252 4.53 4.96 24.02
C ARG A 252 3.43 5.09 25.05
N ASN A 253 3.73 5.78 26.15
CA ASN A 253 2.70 6.24 27.06
C ASN A 253 2.30 7.67 26.67
N PRO A 254 1.08 7.88 26.16
CA PRO A 254 0.70 9.19 25.66
C PRO A 254 0.50 10.15 26.85
N GLU A 255 1.36 11.16 26.93
CA GLU A 255 1.47 12.10 28.07
C GLU A 255 0.12 12.72 28.49
N TYR A 256 -0.76 12.93 27.51
CA TYR A 256 -2.06 13.58 27.67
C TYR A 256 -3.15 12.69 28.29
N PHE A 257 -2.98 11.37 28.33
CA PHE A 257 -4.02 10.48 28.90
C PHE A 257 -3.82 10.17 30.38
N SER A 258 -2.73 10.63 31.03
CA SER A 258 -2.39 10.27 32.43
C SER A 258 -2.47 8.76 32.73
N SER A 259 -2.36 7.96 31.67
CA SER A 259 -2.55 6.52 31.66
C SER A 259 -1.24 5.86 32.05
N LEU A 260 -1.27 4.67 32.67
CA LEU A 260 -0.09 3.82 32.81
C LEU A 260 0.03 2.82 31.64
N THR A 261 -0.98 2.78 30.78
CA THR A 261 -1.09 1.88 29.63
C THR A 261 -0.28 2.45 28.46
N GLU A 262 0.71 1.69 27.99
CA GLU A 262 1.42 1.96 26.75
C GLU A 262 0.53 1.57 25.56
N ILE A 263 0.47 2.41 24.53
CA ILE A 263 -0.21 2.13 23.27
C ILE A 263 0.81 2.02 22.14
N LEU A 264 0.53 1.17 21.16
CA LEU A 264 1.32 1.07 19.94
C LEU A 264 0.99 2.24 19.01
N MET A 265 1.99 3.01 18.59
CA MET A 265 1.80 4.11 17.65
C MET A 265 2.84 4.04 16.53
N PRO A 266 2.44 4.31 15.26
CA PRO A 266 3.40 4.62 14.21
C PRO A 266 4.21 5.85 14.63
N GLN A 267 5.51 5.67 14.77
CA GLN A 267 6.47 6.73 15.01
C GLN A 267 6.96 7.33 13.70
N TYR A 268 7.27 6.47 12.73
CA TYR A 268 7.69 6.87 11.39
C TYR A 268 6.85 6.12 10.36
N SER A 269 6.56 6.79 9.25
CA SER A 269 5.72 6.21 8.21
C SER A 269 6.10 6.77 6.84
N ASN A 270 6.22 5.89 5.85
CA ASN A 270 6.41 6.27 4.46
C ASN A 270 5.55 5.35 3.58
N CYS A 271 5.08 5.86 2.45
CA CYS A 271 4.34 5.10 1.43
C CYS A 271 5.14 5.13 0.15
N PHE A 272 5.53 3.95 -0.34
CA PHE A 272 6.20 3.80 -1.61
C PHE A 272 5.17 3.44 -2.67
N VAL A 273 5.16 4.20 -3.76
CA VAL A 273 4.30 3.98 -4.91
C VAL A 273 5.14 3.53 -6.08
N SER A 274 4.83 2.35 -6.60
CA SER A 274 5.53 1.78 -7.74
C SER A 274 4.72 1.90 -9.01
N GLN A 275 5.41 2.13 -10.13
CA GLN A 275 4.82 1.94 -11.47
C GLN A 275 4.81 0.46 -11.87
N ASP A 276 5.66 -0.36 -11.24
CA ASP A 276 5.86 -1.79 -11.54
C ASP A 276 5.70 -2.66 -10.27
N TYR A 277 5.22 -3.90 -10.40
CA TYR A 277 4.89 -4.79 -9.27
C TYR A 277 6.11 -5.45 -8.60
N HIS A 278 7.07 -4.65 -8.14
CA HIS A 278 8.25 -5.16 -7.42
C HIS A 278 7.93 -5.42 -5.95
N SER A 279 8.26 -6.63 -5.47
CA SER A 279 8.12 -7.01 -4.05
C SER A 279 9.32 -6.49 -3.25
N LEU A 280 9.05 -5.58 -2.31
CA LEU A 280 10.04 -5.11 -1.33
C LEU A 280 10.07 -6.01 -0.10
N GLN A 281 11.24 -6.16 0.49
CA GLN A 281 11.48 -6.96 1.69
C GLN A 281 12.42 -6.25 2.66
N LEU A 282 12.18 -6.49 3.96
CA LEU A 282 13.08 -6.11 5.04
C LEU A 282 14.11 -7.21 5.24
N GLN A 283 15.38 -6.86 5.12
CA GLN A 283 16.48 -7.77 5.44
C GLN A 283 17.19 -7.28 6.71
N LYS A 284 17.02 -8.01 7.81
CA LYS A 284 17.70 -7.71 9.07
C LYS A 284 19.19 -8.03 8.97
N THR A 285 20.02 -7.13 9.51
CA THR A 285 21.48 -7.30 9.58
C THR A 285 21.99 -6.87 10.96
N ASN A 286 23.25 -7.21 11.25
CA ASN A 286 23.95 -6.82 12.48
C ASN A 286 24.07 -5.30 12.66
N LYS A 287 23.85 -4.51 11.59
CA LYS A 287 23.99 -3.05 11.56
C LYS A 287 22.64 -2.31 11.46
N GLY A 288 21.53 -3.03 11.54
CA GLY A 288 20.17 -2.52 11.33
C GLY A 288 19.46 -3.25 10.20
N VAL A 289 18.41 -2.66 9.67
CA VAL A 289 17.55 -3.28 8.65
C VAL A 289 17.81 -2.64 7.29
N LYS A 290 17.87 -3.46 6.26
CA LYS A 290 17.97 -3.04 4.86
C LYS A 290 16.64 -3.20 4.15
N LEU A 291 16.45 -2.40 3.11
CA LEU A 291 15.36 -2.56 2.15
C LEU A 291 15.91 -3.21 0.88
N VAL A 292 15.32 -4.32 0.46
CA VAL A 292 15.75 -5.10 -0.71
C VAL A 292 14.56 -5.47 -1.58
N ASP A 293 14.79 -5.75 -2.86
CA ASP A 293 13.89 -6.55 -3.70
C ASP A 293 14.64 -7.77 -4.26
N ASN A 294 14.00 -8.51 -5.17
CA ASN A 294 14.56 -9.71 -5.79
C ASN A 294 15.87 -9.45 -6.59
N GLU A 295 16.12 -8.22 -7.01
CA GLU A 295 17.22 -7.87 -7.92
C GLU A 295 18.26 -6.94 -7.28
N LYS A 296 17.89 -6.23 -6.20
CA LYS A 296 18.66 -5.08 -5.72
C LYS A 296 18.57 -4.88 -4.20
N ASP A 297 19.72 -4.50 -3.63
CA ASP A 297 19.86 -4.01 -2.25
C ASP A 297 19.87 -2.48 -2.24
N TYR A 298 18.80 -1.87 -1.70
CA TYR A 298 18.63 -0.41 -1.62
C TYR A 298 19.30 0.21 -0.38
N GLY A 299 20.04 -0.60 0.39
CA GLY A 299 20.81 -0.15 1.54
C GLY A 299 20.00 -0.12 2.84
N LYS A 300 20.62 0.42 3.89
CA LYS A 300 20.02 0.49 5.23
C LYS A 300 18.82 1.45 5.21
N ILE A 301 17.77 1.13 5.96
CA ILE A 301 16.72 2.10 6.27
C ILE A 301 17.28 3.14 7.25
N ILE A 302 17.14 4.40 6.90
CA ILE A 302 17.55 5.56 7.71
C ILE A 302 16.32 6.41 8.04
N VAL A 303 16.33 6.98 9.24
CA VAL A 303 15.35 7.98 9.65
C VAL A 303 15.88 9.35 9.26
N LYS A 304 15.04 10.14 8.58
CA LYS A 304 15.29 11.56 8.35
C LYS A 304 13.99 12.29 8.62
N ASP A 305 14.05 13.24 9.55
CA ASP A 305 12.88 13.92 10.09
C ASP A 305 11.88 12.86 10.63
N ASP A 306 10.62 12.86 10.20
CA ASP A 306 9.62 11.87 10.62
C ASP A 306 9.40 10.74 9.58
N MET A 307 10.34 10.56 8.63
CA MET A 307 10.22 9.63 7.51
C MET A 307 11.33 8.57 7.46
N LEU A 308 11.04 7.44 6.79
CA LEU A 308 11.94 6.31 6.59
C LEU A 308 12.42 6.27 5.13
N PHE A 309 13.73 6.26 4.92
CA PHE A 309 14.35 6.23 3.60
C PHE A 309 15.30 5.04 3.43
N PRO A 310 15.39 4.42 2.25
CA PRO A 310 16.56 3.61 1.93
C PRO A 310 17.80 4.49 1.75
N GLU A 311 18.96 4.01 2.20
CA GLU A 311 20.25 4.70 2.06
C GLU A 311 20.60 5.03 0.59
N LYS A 312 20.22 4.16 -0.35
CA LYS A 312 20.44 4.37 -1.79
C LYS A 312 19.20 4.91 -2.49
N LEU A 313 18.73 6.07 -2.04
CA LEU A 313 17.51 6.70 -2.55
C LEU A 313 17.56 6.99 -4.07
N ASP A 314 18.70 7.45 -4.59
CA ASP A 314 18.89 7.73 -6.02
C ASP A 314 18.71 6.50 -6.93
N GLU A 315 18.80 5.32 -6.32
CA GLU A 315 18.71 4.03 -6.96
C GLU A 315 17.36 3.34 -6.73
N PHE A 316 16.47 3.93 -5.93
CA PHE A 316 15.20 3.38 -5.48
C PHE A 316 14.08 3.74 -6.47
N PRO A 317 13.44 2.77 -7.15
CA PRO A 317 12.55 3.03 -8.29
C PRO A 317 11.13 3.46 -7.90
N TYR A 318 10.88 3.72 -6.61
CA TYR A 318 9.54 4.04 -6.10
C TYR A 318 9.41 5.53 -5.80
N ASP A 319 8.27 6.10 -6.18
CA ASP A 319 7.88 7.41 -5.69
C ASP A 319 7.59 7.31 -4.18
N GLN A 320 8.12 8.25 -3.39
CA GLN A 320 7.92 8.26 -1.94
C GLN A 320 6.91 9.31 -1.54
N TRP A 321 5.86 8.87 -0.88
CA TRP A 321 4.75 9.68 -0.40
C TRP A 321 4.69 9.54 1.11
N SER A 322 4.58 10.63 1.85
CA SER A 322 4.26 10.51 3.28
C SER A 322 2.81 10.02 3.46
N LEU A 323 2.56 9.16 4.45
CA LEU A 323 1.22 8.67 4.79
C LEU A 323 0.32 9.78 5.35
N ALA A 324 0.92 10.69 6.12
CA ALA A 324 0.40 12.04 6.26
C ALA A 324 1.09 12.84 5.16
N TYR A 325 0.47 13.00 3.99
CA TYR A 325 0.89 13.91 2.92
C TYR A 325 1.74 15.04 3.46
N ASP A 326 2.85 15.40 2.83
CA ASP A 326 3.85 16.33 3.37
C ASP A 326 3.28 17.76 3.56
N GLN A 327 2.37 17.90 4.52
CA GLN A 327 1.72 19.12 4.96
C GLN A 327 2.80 20.03 5.55
N GLU A 328 3.91 19.45 6.03
CA GLU A 328 5.09 20.20 6.46
C GLU A 328 5.75 20.92 5.28
N ASN A 329 5.98 20.25 4.15
CA ASN A 329 6.42 20.90 2.92
C ASN A 329 5.43 21.97 2.46
N LEU A 330 4.13 21.70 2.50
CA LEU A 330 3.12 22.71 2.18
C LEU A 330 3.24 23.94 3.10
N ARG A 331 3.42 23.76 4.42
CA ARG A 331 3.64 24.83 5.41
C ARG A 331 4.94 25.61 5.15
N ASN A 332 5.97 24.94 4.64
CA ASN A 332 7.27 25.54 4.37
C ASN A 332 7.35 26.31 3.04
N ILE A 333 6.35 26.19 2.16
CA ILE A 333 6.26 27.01 0.94
C ILE A 333 5.95 28.46 1.34
N GLU A 334 6.77 29.39 0.84
CA GLU A 334 6.47 30.83 0.95
C GLU A 334 5.17 31.14 0.20
N LYS A 335 4.18 31.65 0.93
CA LYS A 335 2.82 31.83 0.43
C LYS A 335 2.15 33.02 1.08
N ARG A 336 1.15 33.54 0.40
CA ARG A 336 0.26 34.55 0.95
C ARG A 336 -0.78 33.87 1.84
N ASP A 337 -0.92 34.35 3.07
CA ASP A 337 -2.09 34.05 3.91
C ASP A 337 -3.30 34.83 3.37
N PRO A 338 -4.33 34.15 2.83
CA PRO A 338 -5.41 34.83 2.16
C PRO A 338 -6.46 35.34 3.19
N SER A 339 -7.03 36.52 2.94
CA SER A 339 -8.10 37.08 3.80
C SER A 339 -9.46 36.41 3.54
N GLU A 340 -9.62 35.82 2.37
CA GLU A 340 -10.82 35.09 1.91
C GLU A 340 -10.35 33.78 1.27
N PRO A 341 -11.17 32.72 1.20
CA PRO A 341 -10.81 31.52 0.45
C PRO A 341 -10.35 31.90 -0.96
N PRO A 342 -9.12 31.53 -1.38
CA PRO A 342 -8.60 31.93 -2.68
C PRO A 342 -9.41 31.29 -3.82
N ASP A 343 -9.55 32.00 -4.93
CA ASP A 343 -10.01 31.38 -6.17
C ASP A 343 -8.92 30.41 -6.64
N ILE A 344 -9.31 29.16 -6.90
CA ILE A 344 -8.42 28.11 -7.40
C ILE A 344 -8.80 27.71 -8.83
N PHE A 345 -7.87 27.10 -9.56
CA PHE A 345 -8.15 26.44 -10.82
C PHE A 345 -8.06 24.91 -10.66
N ILE A 346 -9.16 24.22 -10.94
CA ILE A 346 -9.25 22.75 -10.92
C ILE A 346 -9.28 22.27 -12.36
N SER A 347 -8.45 21.28 -12.70
CA SER A 347 -8.49 20.67 -14.03
C SER A 347 -8.26 19.17 -14.00
N VAL A 348 -8.85 18.46 -14.97
CA VAL A 348 -8.53 17.05 -15.27
C VAL A 348 -7.93 16.98 -16.67
N ASP A 349 -6.68 16.55 -16.78
CA ASP A 349 -5.92 16.57 -18.04
C ASP A 349 -5.96 17.95 -18.75
N GLY A 350 -5.96 19.04 -17.98
CA GLY A 350 -6.06 20.40 -18.49
C GLY A 350 -7.48 20.89 -18.83
N VAL A 351 -8.51 20.05 -18.72
CA VAL A 351 -9.91 20.47 -18.84
C VAL A 351 -10.36 21.09 -17.52
N GLY A 352 -10.69 22.39 -17.55
CA GLY A 352 -11.16 23.12 -16.37
C GLY A 352 -12.47 22.57 -15.80
N ILE A 353 -12.57 22.52 -14.47
CA ILE A 353 -13.72 22.02 -13.72
C ILE A 353 -14.26 23.12 -12.82
N ASP A 354 -15.56 23.35 -12.89
CA ASP A 354 -16.25 24.26 -11.98
C ASP A 354 -16.36 23.66 -10.58
N TYR A 355 -16.33 24.53 -9.58
CA TYR A 355 -16.43 24.15 -8.17
C TYR A 355 -17.27 25.15 -7.38
N VAL A 356 -17.65 24.75 -6.17
CA VAL A 356 -18.19 25.64 -5.14
C VAL A 356 -17.24 25.65 -3.96
N VAL A 357 -17.12 26.81 -3.31
CA VAL A 357 -16.30 26.98 -2.11
C VAL A 357 -17.19 27.19 -0.88
N ARG A 358 -16.82 26.58 0.24
CA ARG A 358 -17.50 26.74 1.54
C ARG A 358 -16.50 27.08 2.63
N LYS A 359 -16.83 28.08 3.45
CA LYS A 359 -16.09 28.44 4.67
C LYS A 359 -16.56 27.55 5.82
N THR A 360 -15.71 26.63 6.29
CA THR A 360 -16.05 25.74 7.43
C THR A 360 -15.56 26.31 8.74
N LYS A 361 -14.38 26.95 8.74
CA LYS A 361 -13.87 27.76 9.85
C LYS A 361 -13.18 28.98 9.27
N TRP A 362 -13.90 30.08 9.11
CA TRP A 362 -13.32 31.31 8.57
C TRP A 362 -13.88 32.50 9.32
N GLU A 363 -13.05 33.19 10.10
CA GLU A 363 -13.38 34.44 10.81
C GLU A 363 -14.80 34.45 11.45
N ASP A 364 -15.01 33.60 12.46
CA ASP A 364 -16.27 33.38 13.21
C ASP A 364 -17.47 32.83 12.41
N ILE A 365 -17.30 32.54 11.12
CA ILE A 365 -18.32 31.91 10.28
C ILE A 365 -18.10 30.39 10.28
N SER A 366 -19.00 29.68 10.97
CA SER A 366 -19.18 28.24 10.82
C SER A 366 -20.53 28.00 10.12
N GLU A 367 -20.49 27.62 8.85
CA GLU A 367 -21.70 27.23 8.12
C GLU A 367 -21.92 25.71 8.26
N ASP A 368 -22.98 25.32 8.99
CA ASP A 368 -23.42 23.93 9.10
C ASP A 368 -24.36 23.61 7.92
N TYR A 369 -23.86 22.83 6.95
CA TYR A 369 -24.60 22.43 5.75
C TYR A 369 -24.46 20.93 5.51
N SER A 370 -25.57 20.30 5.12
CA SER A 370 -25.59 18.88 4.74
C SER A 370 -25.07 18.69 3.30
N MET A 371 -24.44 17.54 3.03
CA MET A 371 -23.89 17.19 1.71
C MET A 371 -24.92 17.24 0.57
N SER A 372 -26.19 16.97 0.87
CA SER A 372 -27.28 17.02 -0.12
C SER A 372 -27.54 18.44 -0.64
N GLU A 373 -27.25 19.47 0.15
CA GLU A 373 -27.39 20.87 -0.26
C GLU A 373 -26.23 21.34 -1.15
N GLU A 374 -25.00 20.84 -0.93
CA GLU A 374 -23.87 21.08 -1.83
C GLU A 374 -24.12 20.47 -3.21
N TRP A 375 -24.61 19.23 -3.23
CA TRP A 375 -25.05 18.58 -4.46
C TRP A 375 -26.12 19.41 -5.17
N ALA A 376 -27.15 19.89 -4.47
CA ALA A 376 -28.22 20.66 -5.08
C ALA A 376 -27.75 22.00 -5.70
N LYS A 377 -26.60 22.54 -5.26
CA LYS A 377 -25.98 23.73 -5.89
C LYS A 377 -25.20 23.36 -7.14
N LEU A 378 -24.39 22.30 -7.10
CA LEU A 378 -23.57 21.85 -8.22
C LEU A 378 -24.39 21.14 -9.32
N ALA A 379 -25.46 20.41 -8.96
CA ALA A 379 -26.36 19.76 -9.90
C ALA A 379 -27.20 20.73 -10.74
N LYS A 380 -27.17 22.04 -10.41
CA LYS A 380 -27.71 23.11 -11.26
C LYS A 380 -26.73 23.57 -12.33
N ALA A 381 -25.49 23.08 -12.34
CA ALA A 381 -24.56 23.36 -13.41
C ALA A 381 -25.12 22.83 -14.73
N ASP A 382 -25.01 23.63 -15.80
CA ASP A 382 -25.53 23.27 -17.12
C ASP A 382 -24.82 22.05 -17.72
N PHE A 383 -23.63 21.71 -17.21
CA PHE A 383 -22.81 20.62 -17.71
C PHE A 383 -21.85 20.08 -16.64
N ILE A 384 -21.73 18.75 -16.54
CA ILE A 384 -20.72 18.05 -15.73
C ILE A 384 -19.86 17.22 -16.69
N PRO A 385 -18.53 17.42 -16.74
CA PRO A 385 -17.67 16.71 -17.68
C PRO A 385 -17.56 15.22 -17.35
N THR A 386 -17.63 14.37 -18.38
CA THR A 386 -17.41 12.91 -18.31
C THR A 386 -16.02 12.56 -18.79
N PHE A 387 -15.28 11.81 -17.97
CA PHE A 387 -13.95 11.27 -18.27
C PHE A 387 -13.98 9.75 -18.37
N THR A 388 -13.29 9.21 -19.37
CA THR A 388 -13.11 7.76 -19.48
C THR A 388 -11.89 7.31 -18.70
N LEU A 389 -12.07 6.32 -17.84
CA LEU A 389 -11.06 5.69 -16.99
C LEU A 389 -10.91 4.21 -17.36
N GLY A 390 -9.78 3.59 -16.99
CA GLY A 390 -9.57 2.15 -17.19
C GLY A 390 -10.57 1.29 -16.41
N GLY A 391 -10.93 0.13 -16.96
CA GLY A 391 -11.75 -0.86 -16.25
C GLY A 391 -10.98 -1.55 -15.13
N PHE A 392 -11.71 -2.10 -14.14
CA PHE A 392 -11.14 -2.88 -13.04
C PHE A 392 -10.25 -4.02 -13.54
N GLY A 393 -8.97 -4.05 -13.14
CA GLY A 393 -8.06 -5.18 -13.34
C GLY A 393 -7.31 -5.24 -14.68
N ALA A 394 -7.32 -4.19 -15.50
CA ALA A 394 -6.47 -4.11 -16.67
C ALA A 394 -5.10 -3.49 -16.32
N SER A 395 -4.00 -4.21 -16.58
CA SER A 395 -2.61 -3.85 -16.25
C SER A 395 -2.04 -2.60 -16.95
N THR A 396 -2.90 -1.79 -17.57
CA THR A 396 -2.58 -0.50 -18.18
C THR A 396 -3.71 0.48 -17.87
N GLU A 397 -3.92 0.78 -16.59
CA GLU A 397 -4.91 1.77 -16.19
C GLU A 397 -4.55 3.13 -16.82
N LYS A 398 -5.46 3.70 -17.62
CA LYS A 398 -5.42 5.12 -17.95
C LYS A 398 -5.86 5.88 -16.70
N SER A 399 -4.95 6.09 -15.76
CA SER A 399 -5.12 7.13 -14.75
C SER A 399 -5.10 8.48 -15.44
N ARG A 400 -5.93 9.40 -14.96
CA ARG A 400 -5.92 10.80 -15.38
C ARG A 400 -5.38 11.66 -14.27
N LEU A 401 -4.93 12.86 -14.60
CA LEU A 401 -4.32 13.76 -13.63
C LEU A 401 -5.28 14.89 -13.30
N VAL A 402 -5.67 14.98 -12.02
CA VAL A 402 -6.40 16.13 -11.49
C VAL A 402 -5.39 17.09 -10.89
N THR A 403 -5.37 18.33 -11.38
CA THR A 403 -4.47 19.39 -10.89
C THR A 403 -5.29 20.48 -10.21
N LEU A 404 -4.85 20.88 -9.02
CA LEU A 404 -5.39 21.99 -8.25
C LEU A 404 -4.32 23.09 -8.20
N ASP A 405 -4.63 24.26 -8.74
CA ASP A 405 -3.75 25.43 -8.71
C ASP A 405 -4.32 26.50 -7.78
N PHE A 406 -3.59 26.81 -6.72
CA PHE A 406 -3.96 27.77 -5.69
C PHE A 406 -3.33 29.15 -5.92
N GLY A 407 -2.61 29.35 -7.04
CA GLY A 407 -1.81 30.55 -7.26
C GLY A 407 -0.85 30.81 -6.09
N ASP A 408 -0.76 32.06 -5.64
CA ASP A 408 0.18 32.46 -4.58
C ASP A 408 -0.30 32.09 -3.16
N SER A 409 -1.38 31.32 -3.03
CA SER A 409 -2.06 31.04 -1.74
C SER A 409 -2.28 29.54 -1.50
N ILE A 410 -1.29 28.71 -1.82
CA ILE A 410 -1.34 27.27 -1.53
C ILE A 410 -1.59 27.01 -0.01
N PRO A 411 -2.45 26.07 0.39
CA PRO A 411 -2.78 25.86 1.80
C PRO A 411 -1.64 25.24 2.63
N ASP A 412 -1.75 25.34 3.95
CA ASP A 412 -0.94 24.62 4.94
C ASP A 412 -1.30 23.14 5.03
N SER A 413 -2.55 22.80 4.72
CA SER A 413 -2.93 21.41 4.53
C SER A 413 -3.96 21.16 3.46
N ILE A 414 -3.89 19.99 2.82
CA ILE A 414 -4.88 19.52 1.83
C ILE A 414 -5.30 18.09 2.14
N THR A 415 -6.62 17.86 2.13
CA THR A 415 -7.23 16.53 2.11
C THR A 415 -8.24 16.47 0.98
N VAL A 416 -8.16 15.45 0.12
CA VAL A 416 -9.11 15.25 -0.97
C VAL A 416 -9.95 14.02 -0.68
N LYS A 417 -11.26 14.21 -0.53
CA LYS A 417 -12.25 13.15 -0.37
C LYS A 417 -12.95 12.89 -1.71
N ASP A 418 -13.16 11.63 -2.06
CA ASP A 418 -13.81 11.20 -3.30
C ASP A 418 -14.96 10.24 -2.98
N ALA A 419 -16.15 10.56 -3.49
CA ALA A 419 -17.37 9.80 -3.22
C ALA A 419 -18.17 9.54 -4.50
N MET A 420 -18.73 8.34 -4.62
CA MET A 420 -19.73 8.03 -5.65
C MET A 420 -21.13 8.47 -5.21
N LEU A 421 -21.83 9.14 -6.13
CA LEU A 421 -23.21 9.57 -5.91
C LEU A 421 -24.22 8.63 -6.57
N ASP A 422 -25.43 8.58 -6.02
CA ASP A 422 -26.59 7.99 -6.67
C ASP A 422 -27.31 8.99 -7.60
N GLU A 423 -28.37 8.54 -8.28
CA GLU A 423 -29.15 9.39 -9.20
C GLU A 423 -29.85 10.57 -8.48
N GLY A 424 -30.02 10.49 -7.16
CA GLY A 424 -30.56 11.55 -6.31
C GLY A 424 -29.50 12.48 -5.72
N GLY A 425 -28.22 12.24 -6.01
CA GLY A 425 -27.10 13.03 -5.50
C GLY A 425 -26.64 12.72 -4.10
N ALA A 426 -27.17 11.68 -3.47
CA ALA A 426 -26.70 11.21 -2.18
C ALA A 426 -25.48 10.32 -2.34
N VAL A 427 -24.65 10.21 -1.29
CA VAL A 427 -23.54 9.25 -1.27
C VAL A 427 -24.11 7.84 -1.38
N ARG A 428 -23.75 7.14 -2.45
CA ARG A 428 -24.40 5.88 -2.82
C ARG A 428 -24.14 4.74 -1.84
N TYR A 429 -22.95 4.70 -1.25
CA TYR A 429 -22.49 3.55 -0.47
C TYR A 429 -22.05 3.89 0.97
N GLY A 430 -22.51 5.04 1.49
CA GLY A 430 -22.21 5.51 2.85
C GLY A 430 -20.78 6.01 3.05
N ASP A 431 -20.52 6.64 4.20
CA ASP A 431 -19.29 7.38 4.47
C ASP A 431 -18.03 6.51 4.46
N LYS A 432 -18.15 5.21 4.77
CA LYS A 432 -17.02 4.26 4.78
C LYS A 432 -16.41 4.03 3.40
N LEU A 433 -17.15 4.33 2.33
CA LEU A 433 -16.68 4.15 0.96
C LEU A 433 -16.32 5.48 0.29
N ILE A 434 -16.18 6.55 1.10
CA ILE A 434 -15.54 7.81 0.70
C ILE A 434 -14.03 7.64 0.86
N LEU A 435 -13.30 7.82 -0.24
CA LEU A 435 -11.85 7.60 -0.27
C LEU A 435 -11.07 8.88 -0.04
N ASP A 436 -9.96 8.78 0.68
CA ASP A 436 -8.93 9.79 0.70
C ASP A 436 -8.01 9.64 -0.51
N GLN A 437 -7.97 10.65 -1.38
CA GLN A 437 -7.12 10.68 -2.55
C GLN A 437 -5.73 11.19 -2.22
N SER A 438 -4.74 10.55 -2.83
CA SER A 438 -3.35 10.90 -2.62
C SER A 438 -2.87 12.06 -3.46
N VAL A 439 -2.36 13.09 -2.80
CA VAL A 439 -1.99 14.38 -3.40
C VAL A 439 -0.47 14.54 -3.43
N LYS A 440 0.07 14.90 -4.60
CA LYS A 440 1.46 15.23 -4.88
C LYS A 440 1.61 16.75 -5.03
N ILE A 441 2.59 17.35 -4.36
CA ILE A 441 2.98 18.75 -4.59
C ILE A 441 3.78 18.80 -5.90
N LEU A 442 3.36 19.64 -6.85
CA LEU A 442 4.07 19.83 -8.12
C LEU A 442 5.07 20.98 -8.01
N ASP A 443 4.67 22.07 -7.37
CA ASP A 443 5.45 23.29 -7.19
C ASP A 443 4.84 24.17 -6.08
N GLN A 444 5.18 25.47 -6.05
CA GLN A 444 4.76 26.42 -5.04
C GLN A 444 3.28 26.80 -5.09
N SER A 445 2.57 26.52 -6.18
CA SER A 445 1.15 26.87 -6.34
C SER A 445 0.25 25.67 -6.61
N ARG A 446 0.81 24.56 -7.09
CA ARG A 446 0.04 23.43 -7.62
C ARG A 446 0.26 22.14 -6.87
N VAL A 447 -0.83 21.41 -6.72
CA VAL A 447 -0.84 20.01 -6.33
C VAL A 447 -1.62 19.17 -7.33
N GLN A 448 -1.41 17.86 -7.29
CA GLN A 448 -2.00 16.94 -8.25
C GLN A 448 -2.35 15.59 -7.60
N PHE A 449 -3.42 14.96 -8.05
CA PHE A 449 -3.75 13.58 -7.67
C PHE A 449 -4.24 12.78 -8.86
N ASN A 450 -4.18 11.45 -8.75
CA ASN A 450 -4.65 10.55 -9.80
C ASN A 450 -6.17 10.38 -9.73
N LEU A 451 -6.84 10.58 -10.85
CA LEU A 451 -8.21 10.13 -11.07
C LEU A 451 -8.17 8.72 -11.65
N THR A 452 -8.42 7.73 -10.80
CA THR A 452 -8.59 6.32 -11.15
C THR A 452 -10.03 5.89 -10.98
N GLN A 453 -10.39 4.70 -11.46
CA GLN A 453 -11.76 4.19 -11.33
C GLN A 453 -12.11 4.03 -9.85
N HIS A 454 -13.20 4.66 -9.40
CA HIS A 454 -13.63 4.54 -8.01
C HIS A 454 -13.96 3.08 -7.69
N PHE A 455 -13.40 2.53 -6.61
CA PHE A 455 -13.52 1.10 -6.34
C PHE A 455 -14.98 0.63 -6.20
N ALA A 456 -15.82 1.47 -5.61
CA ALA A 456 -17.25 1.19 -5.44
C ALA A 456 -18.03 1.00 -6.76
N TYR A 457 -17.44 1.33 -7.92
CA TYR A 457 -17.99 1.00 -9.24
C TYR A 457 -18.21 -0.51 -9.40
N GLY A 458 -17.29 -1.33 -8.90
CA GLY A 458 -17.41 -2.79 -8.96
C GLY A 458 -18.38 -3.41 -7.95
N LEU A 459 -18.99 -2.59 -7.07
CA LEU A 459 -19.87 -3.08 -6.02
C LEU A 459 -21.35 -3.08 -6.43
N SER A 460 -21.71 -2.62 -7.64
CA SER A 460 -23.10 -2.67 -8.09
C SER A 460 -23.49 -4.09 -8.54
N SER A 461 -24.60 -4.60 -8.01
CA SER A 461 -25.23 -5.82 -8.51
C SER A 461 -26.15 -5.59 -9.71
N ASN A 462 -26.41 -4.33 -10.07
CA ASN A 462 -27.23 -3.97 -11.23
C ASN A 462 -26.35 -3.83 -12.47
N SER A 463 -26.56 -4.71 -13.46
CA SER A 463 -25.81 -4.69 -14.72
C SER A 463 -25.96 -3.39 -15.50
N GLU A 464 -27.09 -2.69 -15.37
CA GLU A 464 -27.33 -1.42 -16.08
C GLU A 464 -26.42 -0.31 -15.58
N ASP A 465 -25.95 -0.39 -14.35
CA ASP A 465 -25.08 0.62 -13.77
C ASP A 465 -23.70 0.65 -14.42
N TYR A 466 -23.27 -0.46 -15.04
CA TYR A 466 -22.03 -0.54 -15.80
C TYR A 466 -22.13 0.07 -17.20
N GLU A 467 -23.33 0.50 -17.62
CA GLU A 467 -23.59 1.17 -18.90
C GLU A 467 -23.83 2.68 -18.75
N LYS A 468 -23.92 3.18 -17.51
CA LYS A 468 -24.20 4.59 -17.21
C LYS A 468 -22.94 5.38 -16.88
N ASP A 469 -23.02 6.69 -17.03
CA ASP A 469 -22.03 7.62 -16.50
C ASP A 469 -22.23 7.72 -14.98
N TRP A 470 -21.15 7.58 -14.22
CA TRP A 470 -21.15 7.66 -12.76
C TRP A 470 -20.75 9.04 -12.28
N GLN A 471 -21.59 9.64 -11.44
CA GLN A 471 -21.29 10.93 -10.84
C GLN A 471 -20.37 10.73 -9.62
N ARG A 472 -19.29 11.51 -9.56
CA ARG A 472 -18.36 11.55 -8.44
C ARG A 472 -18.26 12.95 -7.87
N LEU A 473 -18.27 13.01 -6.55
CA LEU A 473 -18.12 14.23 -5.77
C LEU A 473 -16.74 14.24 -5.14
N PHE A 474 -15.98 15.28 -5.43
CA PHE A 474 -14.70 15.54 -4.79
C PHE A 474 -14.85 16.69 -3.81
N ARG A 475 -14.32 16.53 -2.60
CA ARG A 475 -14.23 17.58 -1.58
C ARG A 475 -12.77 17.78 -1.20
N VAL A 476 -12.24 18.96 -1.50
CA VAL A 476 -10.87 19.38 -1.19
C VAL A 476 -10.93 20.26 0.06
N ILE A 477 -10.56 19.69 1.20
CA ILE A 477 -10.51 20.38 2.49
C ILE A 477 -9.13 21.03 2.61
N CYS A 478 -9.11 22.35 2.74
CA CYS A 478 -7.89 23.14 2.79
C CYS A 478 -7.80 23.94 4.10
N THR A 479 -6.60 24.07 4.67
CA THR A 479 -6.35 24.95 5.82
C THR A 479 -5.26 25.98 5.58
N TRP A 480 -5.39 27.17 6.19
CA TRP A 480 -4.37 28.22 6.29
C TRP A 480 -4.33 28.68 7.75
N GLY A 481 -3.39 28.17 8.52
CA GLY A 481 -3.37 28.30 9.98
C GLY A 481 -4.66 27.75 10.60
N GLU A 482 -5.44 28.64 11.22
CA GLU A 482 -6.73 28.31 11.84
C GLU A 482 -7.93 28.39 10.86
N LYS A 483 -7.70 28.93 9.65
CA LYS A 483 -8.73 29.08 8.62
C LYS A 483 -8.91 27.78 7.86
N GLU A 484 -10.15 27.37 7.61
CA GLU A 484 -10.51 26.15 6.90
C GLU A 484 -11.64 26.43 5.89
N CYS A 485 -11.46 25.93 4.68
CA CYS A 485 -12.50 25.93 3.66
C CYS A 485 -12.52 24.60 2.87
N VAL A 486 -13.64 24.36 2.18
CA VAL A 486 -13.83 23.18 1.35
C VAL A 486 -14.18 23.60 -0.06
N TYR A 487 -13.40 23.13 -1.04
CA TYR A 487 -13.74 23.24 -2.46
C TYR A 487 -14.40 21.94 -2.91
N THR A 488 -15.60 22.03 -3.46
CA THR A 488 -16.37 20.87 -3.90
C THR A 488 -16.59 20.94 -5.41
N PHE A 489 -16.29 19.85 -6.13
CA PHE A 489 -16.52 19.75 -7.57
C PHE A 489 -17.08 18.39 -7.98
N LEU A 490 -17.71 18.36 -9.15
CA LEU A 490 -18.31 17.16 -9.74
C LEU A 490 -17.61 16.78 -11.03
N ILE A 491 -17.45 15.47 -11.23
CA ILE A 491 -17.14 14.89 -12.53
C ILE A 491 -18.02 13.67 -12.75
N ASN A 492 -18.18 13.31 -14.01
CA ASN A 492 -18.72 12.02 -14.40
C ASN A 492 -17.58 11.10 -14.84
N THR A 493 -17.72 9.80 -14.59
CA THR A 493 -16.83 8.77 -15.13
C THR A 493 -17.64 7.75 -15.91
N GLY A 494 -17.29 7.50 -17.16
CA GLY A 494 -18.10 6.67 -18.06
C GLY A 494 -17.32 6.18 -19.27
N LYS A 495 -17.99 5.44 -20.16
CA LYS A 495 -17.37 4.80 -21.33
C LYS A 495 -16.98 5.76 -22.45
N GLU A 496 -17.58 6.95 -22.48
CA GLU A 496 -17.33 7.97 -23.50
C GLU A 496 -16.96 9.31 -22.86
N GLU A 497 -15.92 9.95 -23.38
CA GLU A 497 -15.54 11.30 -22.95
C GLU A 497 -16.59 12.32 -23.39
N LYS A 498 -17.02 13.17 -22.46
CA LYS A 498 -17.88 14.32 -22.72
C LYS A 498 -17.29 15.49 -21.98
N THR A 499 -16.52 16.31 -22.68
CA THR A 499 -15.99 17.56 -22.12
C THR A 499 -16.60 18.73 -22.87
N ALA A 500 -16.99 19.78 -22.15
CA ALA A 500 -17.41 21.02 -22.81
C ALA A 500 -16.17 21.51 -23.56
N ARG A 501 -16.24 21.57 -24.89
CA ARG A 501 -15.16 22.13 -25.69
C ARG A 501 -14.98 23.58 -25.25
N ILE A 502 -13.91 23.87 -24.51
CA ILE A 502 -13.42 25.23 -24.34
C ILE A 502 -12.95 25.70 -25.72
N THR A 503 -13.85 26.29 -26.51
CA THR A 503 -13.49 27.06 -27.70
C THR A 503 -12.93 28.41 -27.25
N ASN A 504 -11.70 28.42 -26.74
CA ASN A 504 -10.80 29.57 -26.77
C ASN A 504 -9.39 29.17 -26.32
N PRO A 505 -8.43 28.98 -27.23
CA PRO A 505 -7.03 28.93 -26.86
C PRO A 505 -6.52 30.37 -26.79
N GLU A 506 -6.67 31.04 -25.65
CA GLU A 506 -5.72 32.10 -25.33
C GLU A 506 -4.41 31.42 -24.91
N ILE A 507 -3.60 31.17 -25.92
CA ILE A 507 -2.20 30.79 -25.77
C ILE A 507 -1.49 32.00 -25.12
N LEU A 508 -1.25 31.92 -23.82
CA LEU A 508 -0.23 32.69 -23.13
C LEU A 508 1.14 32.11 -23.53
N ILE A 509 1.75 32.69 -24.56
CA ILE A 509 3.21 32.62 -24.74
C ILE A 509 3.77 33.89 -24.11
N CYS A 510 4.37 33.76 -22.94
CA CYS A 510 5.29 34.75 -22.40
C CYS A 510 6.70 34.19 -22.51
N GLU A 511 7.51 34.67 -23.46
CA GLU A 511 8.97 34.82 -23.28
C GLU A 511 9.53 35.91 -24.21
N GLY A 512 10.28 36.86 -23.62
CA GLY A 512 11.49 37.45 -24.21
C GLY A 512 11.32 38.64 -25.17
N GLU A 513 11.92 39.78 -24.80
CA GLU A 513 12.00 41.00 -25.59
C GLU A 513 12.67 40.82 -26.97
N TYR A 514 12.02 41.29 -28.04
CA TYR A 514 12.72 41.80 -29.22
C TYR A 514 11.92 42.94 -29.88
N SER A 515 12.57 44.08 -30.10
CA SER A 515 12.10 45.22 -30.89
C SER A 515 13.17 45.56 -31.94
N PRO A 516 12.87 46.34 -32.99
CA PRO A 516 11.68 46.35 -33.84
C PRO A 516 12.07 46.41 -35.35
N LEU A 517 11.16 46.08 -36.27
CA LEU A 517 11.23 46.68 -37.62
C LEU A 517 9.86 47.19 -38.04
N LYS A 518 9.86 48.49 -38.33
CA LYS A 518 8.77 49.26 -38.93
C LYS A 518 8.38 48.65 -40.28
N ASP A 519 7.09 48.40 -40.48
CA ASP A 519 6.49 48.78 -41.76
C ASP A 519 5.02 49.16 -41.58
N GLU A 520 4.68 50.29 -42.17
CA GLU A 520 3.33 50.85 -42.23
C GLU A 520 2.58 50.21 -43.40
N SER A 521 1.28 49.98 -43.22
CA SER A 521 0.29 49.63 -44.25
C SER A 521 0.14 48.14 -44.65
N ALA A 522 -0.74 47.42 -43.93
CA ALA A 522 -1.82 46.63 -44.56
C ALA A 522 -2.80 46.09 -43.51
N ASN A 523 -4.05 46.49 -43.64
CA ASN A 523 -5.19 46.04 -42.85
C ASN A 523 -5.59 44.58 -43.19
N ARG A 524 -6.00 43.84 -42.15
CA ARG A 524 -6.77 42.58 -42.12
C ARG A 524 -6.06 41.29 -42.54
N ILE A 525 -5.70 40.48 -41.55
CA ILE A 525 -5.54 39.02 -41.68
C ILE A 525 -6.54 38.37 -40.72
N GLY A 526 -7.56 37.71 -41.27
CA GLY A 526 -8.39 36.77 -40.53
C GLY A 526 -7.68 35.42 -40.48
N LEU A 527 -7.52 34.86 -39.29
CA LEU A 527 -6.96 33.52 -39.10
C LEU A 527 -8.02 32.49 -39.52
N LEU A 528 -7.70 31.65 -40.51
CA LEU A 528 -8.50 30.50 -40.91
C LEU A 528 -7.73 29.24 -40.49
N CYS A 529 -8.12 28.59 -39.40
CA CYS A 529 -7.53 27.31 -39.00
C CYS A 529 -8.25 26.15 -39.69
N TYR A 530 -7.52 25.38 -40.49
CA TYR A 530 -7.91 24.03 -40.90
C TYR A 530 -7.19 23.01 -40.01
N ILE A 531 -7.94 22.11 -39.38
CA ILE A 531 -7.40 20.92 -38.72
C ILE A 531 -7.54 19.75 -39.70
N ILE A 532 -6.41 19.15 -40.10
CA ILE A 532 -6.38 17.87 -40.81
C ILE A 532 -5.94 16.79 -39.81
N GLN A 533 -6.75 15.73 -39.67
CA GLN A 533 -6.39 14.53 -38.93
C GLN A 533 -5.41 13.67 -39.72
N GLN A 534 -4.27 13.30 -39.11
CA GLN A 534 -3.57 11.98 -39.11
C GLN A 534 -2.05 12.15 -38.83
N PRO A 535 -1.36 11.10 -38.35
CA PRO A 535 -0.31 11.24 -37.34
C PRO A 535 1.11 11.33 -37.93
N HIS A 536 1.99 11.87 -37.09
CA HIS A 536 3.44 11.98 -37.19
C HIS A 536 3.98 13.28 -37.80
N SER A 537 4.61 14.06 -36.90
CA SER A 537 5.44 15.26 -37.10
C SER A 537 4.71 16.61 -36.98
N ILE A 538 4.97 17.32 -35.89
CA ILE A 538 4.66 18.75 -35.75
C ILE A 538 5.78 19.53 -36.43
N GLY A 539 5.47 20.21 -37.52
CA GLY A 539 6.30 21.27 -38.10
C GLY A 539 5.49 22.55 -38.16
N ILE A 540 5.90 23.59 -37.43
CA ILE A 540 5.28 24.91 -37.51
C ILE A 540 6.01 25.70 -38.60
N VAL A 541 5.30 26.03 -39.69
CA VAL A 541 5.77 27.00 -40.68
C VAL A 541 5.14 28.34 -40.34
N ILE A 542 5.97 29.29 -39.91
CA ILE A 542 5.59 30.69 -39.72
C ILE A 542 5.84 31.40 -41.06
N LYS A 543 4.84 32.10 -41.59
CA LYS A 543 4.96 32.91 -42.80
C LYS A 543 4.83 34.39 -42.48
#